data_AF-A0A5S4GCK0-F1
#
_entry.id   AF-A0A5S4GCK0-F1
#
_cell.length_a   1.000
_cell.length_b   1.000
_cell.length_c   1.000
_cell.angle_alpha   90.00
_cell.angle_beta   90.00
_cell.angle_gamma   90.00
#
_symmetry.space_group_name_H-M   'P 1'
#
loop_
_entity.id
_entity.type
_entity.pdbx_description
1 polymer ?
#
loop_
_entity_poly.entity_id
_entity_poly.type
_entity_poly.pdbx_seq_one_letter_code
_entity_poly.pdbx_strand_id
1 'polypeptide(L)'
;MPPATAAASSRSSAIWAAEPSEIGLTVPNRVWLRLYDRGRPRGTREHARARAAAVRAPANRLSTEGEVVADTNRGVVYQAPGEVTVEDLDFPKLELAEQNGRKLQHGAILKVLATNICGSDQHMVRGRTTAPAGLTLGHEITGEVIETGRDVEFVKEGDLVSVPFNIACGRCRNCKERHTGVCENVNRERPGAAYGYVDMGGWHGGQARYAVVPYADFNLLKFPGDRDTVMEKLPDLAMLSDIFPTGYHGAYTAGVTTGSTAYVAGAGPVGLACATACLLLGAAVVIVGDMNEQRLAQARGFGCETIDLSQHGDVGAQIEQILGVPEVDAAVDCVGFEARGQGHEGAQKEQPATVLNTLMEITRAAGGVGIPGLYVTGDPGAADENAKVGQLGLRIGTGWAKSEYFVTGQCPVMSYNRQLMMAILYDRVQIARNVNASVIPLEQAPEGYAEFDRGAARKYILDPHGTLGAAA
;
A
#
# COMPACT_ATOMS: atom_id res chain seq x y z
N MET A 1 39.60 -40.30 24.88
CA MET A 1 39.34 -41.60 25.53
C MET A 1 38.47 -41.36 26.78
N PRO A 2 37.55 -42.29 27.10
CA PRO A 2 36.27 -42.11 27.82
C PRO A 2 36.38 -42.57 29.31
N PRO A 3 35.33 -42.80 30.15
CA PRO A 3 33.89 -42.95 29.81
C PRO A 3 32.82 -42.36 30.75
N ALA A 4 31.59 -42.60 30.29
CA ALA A 4 30.25 -42.22 30.74
C ALA A 4 29.59 -43.21 31.72
N THR A 5 28.42 -42.83 32.28
CA THR A 5 27.13 -43.56 32.49
C THR A 5 26.31 -42.80 33.57
N ALA A 6 25.09 -42.27 33.37
CA ALA A 6 23.78 -42.77 32.94
C ALA A 6 22.97 -43.51 34.04
N ALA A 7 21.83 -42.93 34.48
CA ALA A 7 20.60 -43.65 34.82
C ALA A 7 19.41 -42.69 35.09
N ALA A 8 18.28 -43.01 34.46
CA ALA A 8 16.97 -42.37 34.59
C ALA A 8 16.10 -43.04 35.66
N SER A 9 15.06 -42.37 36.18
CA SER A 9 13.80 -43.04 36.50
C SER A 9 12.61 -42.08 36.57
N SER A 10 11.55 -42.51 35.91
CA SER A 10 10.19 -41.96 35.83
C SER A 10 9.42 -41.98 37.14
N ARG A 11 8.39 -41.13 37.25
CA ARG A 11 7.05 -41.51 37.74
C ARG A 11 6.00 -40.44 37.46
N SER A 12 4.86 -40.97 37.03
CA SER A 12 3.56 -40.39 36.67
C SER A 12 2.78 -39.76 37.84
N SER A 13 1.90 -38.81 37.54
CA SER A 13 0.63 -38.67 38.27
C SER A 13 -0.44 -38.03 37.40
N ALA A 14 -1.62 -38.64 37.46
CA ALA A 14 -2.78 -38.45 36.60
C ALA A 14 -3.71 -37.32 37.05
N ILE A 15 -4.36 -36.72 36.05
CA ILE A 15 -5.78 -36.35 35.92
C ILE A 15 -6.62 -36.40 37.21
N TRP A 16 -7.17 -35.23 37.60
CA TRP A 16 -8.50 -35.12 38.20
C TRP A 16 -9.24 -33.91 37.61
N ALA A 17 -10.42 -34.20 37.08
CA ALA A 17 -11.41 -33.23 36.65
C ALA A 17 -12.06 -32.56 37.87
N ALA A 18 -12.41 -31.29 37.74
CA ALA A 18 -13.32 -30.60 38.65
C ALA A 18 -14.36 -29.84 37.82
N GLU A 19 -15.63 -30.21 38.02
CA GLU A 19 -16.82 -29.56 37.47
C GLU A 19 -17.06 -28.19 38.11
N PRO A 20 -17.60 -27.19 37.38
CA PRO A 20 -18.00 -25.92 37.94
C PRO A 20 -19.44 -25.96 38.49
N SER A 21 -19.59 -25.51 39.74
CA SER A 21 -20.87 -25.33 40.44
C SER A 21 -21.69 -24.17 39.90
N GLU A 22 -23.00 -24.42 39.80
CA GLU A 22 -24.08 -23.53 39.40
C GLU A 22 -24.19 -22.26 40.27
N ILE A 23 -24.28 -21.10 39.63
CA ILE A 23 -24.99 -19.93 40.17
C ILE A 23 -25.95 -19.45 39.10
N GLY A 24 -27.23 -19.65 39.36
CA GLY A 24 -28.33 -19.30 38.48
C GLY A 24 -28.62 -17.81 38.43
N LEU A 25 -28.89 -17.31 37.22
CA LEU A 25 -29.64 -16.09 36.96
C LEU A 25 -30.60 -16.39 35.81
N THR A 26 -31.85 -16.68 36.17
CA THR A 26 -32.97 -16.82 35.24
C THR A 26 -33.53 -15.44 34.92
N VAL A 27 -33.51 -15.05 33.64
CA VAL A 27 -34.25 -13.90 33.11
C VAL A 27 -35.24 -14.43 32.05
N PRO A 28 -36.54 -14.14 32.16
CA PRO A 28 -37.53 -14.76 31.29
C PRO A 28 -37.60 -14.11 29.90
N ASN A 29 -37.43 -14.94 28.87
CA ASN A 29 -37.81 -14.65 27.48
C ASN A 29 -39.34 -14.47 27.38
N ARG A 30 -39.79 -13.29 26.97
CA ARG A 30 -41.13 -13.11 26.37
C ARG A 30 -41.00 -12.54 24.97
N VAL A 31 -41.20 -13.44 24.02
CA VAL A 31 -41.45 -13.22 22.60
C VAL A 31 -42.75 -12.42 22.44
N TRP A 32 -42.69 -11.28 21.74
CA TRP A 32 -43.86 -10.64 21.16
C TRP A 32 -43.80 -10.80 19.64
N LEU A 33 -44.52 -11.80 19.14
CA LEU A 33 -44.98 -11.87 17.76
C LEU A 33 -46.27 -11.03 17.67
N ARG A 34 -46.26 -9.94 16.90
CA ARG A 34 -47.50 -9.34 16.38
C ARG A 34 -47.50 -9.36 14.86
N LEU A 35 -48.50 -10.08 14.40
CA LEU A 35 -49.02 -10.22 13.05
C LEU A 35 -49.39 -8.84 12.48
N TYR A 36 -49.07 -8.62 11.20
CA TYR A 36 -49.76 -7.61 10.37
C TYR A 36 -50.46 -8.36 9.24
N ASP A 37 -51.78 -8.28 9.22
CA ASP A 37 -52.64 -8.82 8.17
C ASP A 37 -53.34 -7.67 7.41
N ARG A 38 -53.35 -7.84 6.07
CA ARG A 38 -54.24 -7.36 5.00
C ARG A 38 -54.96 -6.00 5.05
N GLY A 39 -54.89 -5.29 3.90
CA GLY A 39 -56.13 -4.83 3.21
C GLY A 39 -56.17 -3.42 2.58
N ARG A 40 -55.87 -3.36 1.27
CA ARG A 40 -56.31 -2.46 0.14
C ARG A 40 -57.61 -1.61 0.28
N PRO A 41 -58.01 -0.73 -0.70
CA PRO A 41 -57.30 0.04 -1.76
C PRO A 41 -57.86 1.49 -2.04
N ARG A 42 -57.28 2.14 -3.09
CA ARG A 42 -57.83 3.16 -4.05
C ARG A 42 -57.46 4.64 -3.86
N GLY A 43 -57.01 5.24 -4.98
CA GLY A 43 -57.06 6.69 -5.21
C GLY A 43 -56.07 7.17 -6.27
N THR A 44 -56.45 7.14 -7.54
CA THR A 44 -55.74 7.75 -8.68
C THR A 44 -55.80 9.28 -8.62
N ARG A 45 -54.70 9.96 -8.97
CA ARG A 45 -54.69 11.19 -9.79
C ARG A 45 -53.26 11.62 -10.13
N GLU A 46 -52.96 11.52 -11.42
CA GLU A 46 -51.82 12.16 -12.09
C GLU A 46 -51.77 13.66 -11.81
N HIS A 47 -50.60 14.19 -11.49
CA HIS A 47 -50.22 15.58 -11.78
C HIS A 47 -48.74 15.57 -12.19
N ALA A 48 -48.49 15.49 -13.49
CA ALA A 48 -47.19 15.79 -14.06
C ALA A 48 -46.92 17.29 -13.93
N ARG A 49 -45.88 17.67 -13.18
CA ARG A 49 -45.28 19.00 -13.23
C ARG A 49 -43.82 18.84 -13.64
N ALA A 50 -43.55 19.10 -14.92
CA ALA A 50 -42.21 19.37 -15.40
C ALA A 50 -41.69 20.65 -14.73
N ARG A 51 -40.59 20.53 -13.97
CA ARG A 51 -39.77 21.68 -13.57
C ARG A 51 -38.47 21.60 -14.36
N ALA A 52 -38.27 22.58 -15.23
CA ALA A 52 -36.99 22.84 -15.87
C ALA A 52 -35.93 23.10 -14.79
N ALA A 53 -34.83 22.35 -14.85
CA ALA A 53 -33.65 22.60 -14.05
C ALA A 53 -32.95 23.86 -14.58
N ALA A 54 -33.00 24.95 -13.82
CA ALA A 54 -32.12 26.08 -14.04
C ALA A 54 -30.72 25.68 -13.52
N VAL A 55 -29.76 25.56 -14.43
CA VAL A 55 -28.33 25.44 -14.12
C VAL A 55 -27.94 26.72 -13.37
N ARG A 56 -27.69 26.61 -12.07
CA ARG A 56 -27.19 27.70 -11.24
C ARG A 56 -25.67 27.63 -11.29
N ALA A 57 -25.03 28.71 -11.72
CA ALA A 57 -23.57 28.82 -11.72
C ALA A 57 -22.99 28.55 -10.31
N PRO A 58 -21.82 27.89 -10.21
CA PRO A 58 -21.19 27.61 -8.92
C PRO A 58 -20.90 28.90 -8.16
N ALA A 59 -21.16 28.87 -6.86
CA ALA A 59 -20.97 30.01 -5.97
C ALA A 59 -19.59 29.88 -5.34
N ASN A 60 -18.60 30.55 -5.93
CA ASN A 60 -17.22 30.60 -5.44
C ASN A 60 -17.18 30.78 -3.92
N ARG A 61 -16.64 29.80 -3.20
CA ARG A 61 -16.22 29.99 -1.80
C ARG A 61 -14.99 30.89 -1.78
N LEU A 62 -14.99 31.87 -0.89
CA LEU A 62 -13.84 32.73 -0.62
C LEU A 62 -12.85 31.96 0.28
N SER A 63 -11.61 31.78 -0.18
CA SER A 63 -10.46 31.48 0.68
C SER A 63 -9.53 32.70 0.76
N THR A 64 -8.84 32.82 1.89
CA THR A 64 -7.81 33.82 2.13
C THR A 64 -6.59 33.57 1.24
N GLU A 65 -6.01 34.65 0.70
CA GLU A 65 -4.92 34.69 -0.29
C GLU A 65 -5.31 34.59 -1.78
N GLY A 66 -6.56 34.86 -2.14
CA GLY A 66 -6.89 35.31 -3.51
C GLY A 66 -6.87 34.25 -4.62
N GLU A 67 -6.56 32.98 -4.31
CA GLU A 67 -6.78 31.85 -5.21
C GLU A 67 -8.24 31.39 -5.09
N VAL A 68 -9.01 31.47 -6.17
CA VAL A 68 -10.37 30.88 -6.21
C VAL A 68 -10.22 29.37 -6.20
N VAL A 69 -10.59 28.71 -5.08
CA VAL A 69 -10.73 27.26 -5.05
C VAL A 69 -11.87 26.91 -6.02
N ALA A 70 -11.54 26.22 -7.12
CA ALA A 70 -12.52 25.78 -8.08
C ALA A 70 -13.54 24.85 -7.39
N ASP A 71 -14.84 25.06 -7.64
CA ASP A 71 -15.93 24.18 -7.18
C ASP A 71 -15.92 22.79 -7.88
N THR A 72 -14.85 22.48 -8.62
CA THR A 72 -14.67 21.25 -9.39
C THR A 72 -13.35 20.58 -9.01
N ASN A 73 -13.34 19.25 -9.12
CA ASN A 73 -12.14 18.43 -8.99
C ASN A 73 -11.86 17.75 -10.33
N ARG A 74 -10.67 17.17 -10.46
CA ARG A 74 -10.26 16.45 -11.65
C ARG A 74 -9.34 15.31 -11.21
N GLY A 75 -9.52 14.11 -11.74
CA GLY A 75 -8.74 12.95 -11.29
C GLY A 75 -8.78 11.76 -12.23
N VAL A 76 -7.94 10.77 -11.93
CA VAL A 76 -7.76 9.55 -12.70
C VAL A 76 -8.83 8.53 -12.31
N VAL A 77 -9.54 8.02 -13.31
CA VAL A 77 -10.64 7.07 -13.14
C VAL A 77 -10.34 5.81 -13.95
N TYR A 78 -10.46 4.65 -13.30
CA TYR A 78 -10.39 3.35 -13.95
C TYR A 78 -11.67 3.07 -14.72
N GLN A 79 -11.58 2.80 -16.02
CA GLN A 79 -12.74 2.55 -16.88
C GLN A 79 -12.97 1.05 -17.11
N ALA A 80 -11.91 0.35 -17.49
CA ALA A 80 -11.92 -1.06 -17.86
C ALA A 80 -10.48 -1.60 -17.85
N PRO A 81 -10.27 -2.92 -17.93
CA PRO A 81 -8.92 -3.48 -18.00
C PRO A 81 -8.10 -2.85 -19.13
N GLY A 82 -6.95 -2.28 -18.78
CA GLY A 82 -6.03 -1.57 -19.65
C GLY A 82 -6.37 -0.09 -19.89
N GLU A 83 -7.44 0.44 -19.30
CA GLU A 83 -7.96 1.77 -19.62
C GLU A 83 -8.20 2.63 -18.36
N VAL A 84 -7.54 3.79 -18.33
CA VAL A 84 -7.76 4.86 -17.36
C VAL A 84 -7.96 6.18 -18.10
N THR A 85 -8.81 7.04 -17.55
CA THR A 85 -9.11 8.37 -18.10
C THR A 85 -8.92 9.43 -17.02
N VAL A 86 -8.75 10.69 -17.44
CA VAL A 86 -8.75 11.82 -16.51
C VAL A 86 -10.03 12.61 -16.69
N GLU A 87 -10.85 12.64 -15.65
CA GLU A 87 -12.23 13.11 -15.71
C GLU A 87 -12.50 14.23 -14.70
N ASP A 88 -13.52 15.03 -15.00
CA ASP A 88 -14.06 15.99 -14.04
C ASP A 88 -14.80 15.25 -12.92
N LEU A 89 -14.50 15.64 -11.69
CA LEU A 89 -15.06 15.06 -10.47
C LEU A 89 -15.73 16.16 -9.65
N ASP A 90 -16.66 15.78 -8.78
CA ASP A 90 -17.18 16.69 -7.78
C ASP A 90 -16.06 17.12 -6.82
N PHE A 91 -16.07 18.39 -6.39
CA PHE A 91 -15.20 18.84 -5.32
C PHE A 91 -15.45 18.01 -4.04
N PRO A 92 -14.41 17.46 -3.40
CA PRO A 92 -14.58 16.62 -2.22
C PRO A 92 -15.26 17.40 -1.10
N LYS A 93 -16.08 16.71 -0.32
CA LYS A 93 -16.77 17.29 0.83
C LYS A 93 -16.27 16.60 2.10
N LEU A 94 -16.32 17.30 3.23
CA LEU A 94 -16.14 16.70 4.56
C LEU A 94 -17.39 15.89 4.97
N GLU A 95 -17.73 14.91 4.13
CA GLU A 95 -18.93 14.10 4.19
C GLU A 95 -18.68 12.78 3.47
N LEU A 96 -19.16 11.67 4.05
CA LEU A 96 -19.24 10.38 3.37
C LEU A 96 -20.62 10.24 2.75
N ALA A 97 -20.72 10.57 1.46
CA ALA A 97 -21.97 10.47 0.70
C ALA A 97 -22.57 9.06 0.78
N GLU A 98 -21.73 8.03 0.60
CA GLU A 98 -22.12 6.62 0.66
C GLU A 98 -22.58 6.15 2.04
N GLN A 99 -22.31 6.94 3.09
CA GLN A 99 -22.73 6.65 4.46
C GLN A 99 -23.82 7.61 4.94
N ASN A 100 -24.85 7.79 4.10
CA ASN A 100 -26.00 8.66 4.37
C ASN A 100 -25.60 10.11 4.70
N GLY A 101 -24.58 10.62 4.02
CA GLY A 101 -24.08 11.96 4.23
C GLY A 101 -23.47 12.20 5.62
N ARG A 102 -22.83 11.17 6.18
CA ARG A 102 -22.17 11.30 7.49
C ARG A 102 -21.06 12.35 7.40
N LYS A 103 -21.22 13.44 8.15
CA LYS A 103 -20.21 14.50 8.23
C LYS A 103 -18.87 13.96 8.76
N LEU A 104 -17.78 14.24 8.05
CA LEU A 104 -16.40 13.92 8.43
C LEU A 104 -15.78 15.06 9.23
N GLN A 105 -16.24 15.21 10.47
CA GLN A 105 -15.76 16.29 11.33
C GLN A 105 -14.29 16.13 11.74
N HIS A 106 -13.76 14.91 11.67
CA HIS A 106 -12.35 14.58 11.91
C HIS A 106 -11.53 14.55 10.61
N GLY A 107 -12.08 15.05 9.49
CA GLY A 107 -11.43 15.00 8.19
C GLY A 107 -10.78 16.33 7.78
N ALA A 108 -9.92 16.27 6.78
CA ALA A 108 -9.37 17.41 6.08
C ALA A 108 -9.54 17.24 4.56
N ILE A 109 -9.63 18.36 3.84
CA ILE A 109 -9.50 18.39 2.38
C ILE A 109 -8.12 18.95 2.06
N LEU A 110 -7.44 18.29 1.12
CA LEU A 110 -6.11 18.69 0.66
C LEU A 110 -6.17 19.20 -0.78
N LYS A 111 -5.43 20.27 -1.08
CA LYS A 111 -4.90 20.56 -2.42
C LYS A 111 -3.72 19.62 -2.65
N VAL A 112 -3.86 18.67 -3.55
CA VAL A 112 -2.83 17.64 -3.80
C VAL A 112 -1.66 18.27 -4.53
N LEU A 113 -0.47 18.24 -3.94
CA LEU A 113 0.75 18.79 -4.55
C LEU A 113 1.52 17.73 -5.35
N ALA A 114 1.49 16.49 -4.87
CA ALA A 114 2.11 15.34 -5.52
C ALA A 114 1.27 14.10 -5.27
N THR A 115 1.06 13.28 -6.30
CA THR A 115 0.37 12.00 -6.18
C THR A 115 0.92 10.98 -7.16
N ASN A 116 1.28 9.79 -6.71
CA ASN A 116 2.09 8.89 -7.53
C ASN A 116 1.25 7.77 -8.19
N ILE A 117 1.85 7.11 -9.20
CA ILE A 117 1.35 5.84 -9.77
C ILE A 117 2.07 4.66 -9.08
N CYS A 118 1.32 3.69 -8.56
CA CYS A 118 1.86 2.51 -7.87
C CYS A 118 1.74 1.21 -8.69
N GLY A 119 2.55 0.22 -8.33
CA GLY A 119 2.40 -1.17 -8.82
C GLY A 119 1.05 -1.78 -8.46
N SER A 120 0.51 -1.45 -7.29
CA SER A 120 -0.83 -1.85 -6.87
C SER A 120 -1.94 -1.26 -7.74
N ASP A 121 -1.80 -0.01 -8.19
CA ASP A 121 -2.72 0.56 -9.17
C ASP A 121 -2.64 -0.21 -10.48
N GLN A 122 -1.43 -0.62 -10.89
CA GLN A 122 -1.22 -1.39 -12.11
C GLN A 122 -1.90 -2.76 -12.07
N HIS A 123 -1.91 -3.45 -10.93
CA HIS A 123 -2.67 -4.70 -10.77
C HIS A 123 -4.18 -4.48 -11.03
N MET A 124 -4.74 -3.36 -10.56
CA MET A 124 -6.13 -3.00 -10.82
C MET A 124 -6.36 -2.66 -12.29
N VAL A 125 -5.52 -1.81 -12.87
CA VAL A 125 -5.64 -1.41 -14.28
C VAL A 125 -5.49 -2.59 -15.23
N ARG A 126 -4.62 -3.57 -14.94
CA ARG A 126 -4.52 -4.82 -15.72
C ARG A 126 -5.74 -5.73 -15.63
N GLY A 127 -6.71 -5.42 -14.76
CA GLY A 127 -7.88 -6.27 -14.52
C GLY A 127 -7.55 -7.53 -13.71
N ARG A 128 -6.47 -7.51 -12.92
CA ARG A 128 -6.00 -8.64 -12.09
C ARG A 128 -6.61 -8.64 -10.69
N THR A 129 -7.62 -7.82 -10.50
CA THR A 129 -8.36 -7.68 -9.24
C THR A 129 -9.84 -7.46 -9.53
N THR A 130 -10.64 -7.36 -8.47
CA THR A 130 -12.09 -7.09 -8.52
C THR A 130 -12.44 -5.60 -8.59
N ALA A 131 -11.50 -4.71 -8.96
CA ALA A 131 -11.72 -3.28 -9.03
C ALA A 131 -12.90 -2.91 -9.96
N PRO A 132 -13.89 -2.12 -9.51
CA PRO A 132 -15.03 -1.74 -10.33
C PRO A 132 -14.68 -0.57 -11.27
N ALA A 133 -15.26 -0.58 -12.47
CA ALA A 133 -15.25 0.59 -13.36
C ALA A 133 -15.82 1.84 -12.65
N GLY A 134 -15.26 3.00 -12.95
CA GLY A 134 -15.57 4.26 -12.28
C GLY A 134 -14.80 4.52 -10.98
N LEU A 135 -13.91 3.60 -10.57
CA LEU A 135 -13.05 3.80 -9.39
C LEU A 135 -12.04 4.93 -9.66
N THR A 136 -12.07 5.97 -8.83
CA THR A 136 -10.99 6.97 -8.76
C THR A 136 -9.73 6.35 -8.16
N LEU A 137 -8.59 6.41 -8.87
CA LEU A 137 -7.34 5.75 -8.47
C LEU A 137 -6.44 6.62 -7.58
N GLY A 138 -5.41 5.99 -7.00
CA GLY A 138 -4.31 6.65 -6.33
C GLY A 138 -4.37 6.66 -4.81
N HIS A 139 -3.27 6.31 -4.17
CA HIS A 139 -3.15 6.25 -2.72
C HIS A 139 -1.84 6.84 -2.17
N GLU A 140 -1.07 7.50 -3.01
CA GLU A 140 0.24 8.03 -2.66
C GLU A 140 0.21 9.55 -2.61
N ILE A 141 -0.45 10.12 -1.59
CA ILE A 141 -0.86 11.52 -1.60
C ILE A 141 0.07 12.38 -0.74
N THR A 142 0.50 13.50 -1.29
CA THR A 142 1.12 14.61 -0.56
C THR A 142 0.42 15.91 -0.93
N GLY A 143 0.09 16.74 0.06
CA GLY A 143 -0.74 17.91 -0.21
C GLY A 143 -0.66 19.00 0.84
N GLU A 144 -1.40 20.06 0.56
CA GLU A 144 -1.61 21.21 1.43
C GLU A 144 -3.04 21.16 1.99
N VAL A 145 -3.19 21.33 3.30
CA VAL A 145 -4.52 21.39 3.94
C VAL A 145 -5.24 22.67 3.52
N ILE A 146 -6.48 22.57 3.02
CA ILE A 146 -7.30 23.72 2.58
C ILE A 146 -8.66 23.84 3.27
N GLU A 147 -9.13 22.77 3.94
CA GLU A 147 -10.34 22.80 4.76
C GLU A 147 -10.23 21.70 5.83
N THR A 148 -10.64 22.00 7.07
CA THR A 148 -10.67 21.00 8.16
C THR A 148 -12.05 20.92 8.80
N GLY A 149 -12.42 19.72 9.24
CA GLY A 149 -13.58 19.55 10.12
C GLY A 149 -13.32 20.06 11.53
N ARG A 150 -14.37 20.15 12.35
CA ARG A 150 -14.26 20.72 13.71
C ARG A 150 -13.54 19.84 14.75
N ASP A 151 -13.29 18.57 14.44
CA ASP A 151 -12.63 17.54 15.27
C ASP A 151 -11.21 17.30 14.74
N VAL A 152 -10.53 18.37 14.33
CA VAL A 152 -9.14 18.40 13.85
C VAL A 152 -8.40 19.48 14.65
N GLU A 153 -7.38 19.06 15.39
CA GLU A 153 -6.66 19.88 16.37
C GLU A 153 -5.19 20.14 16.00
N PHE A 154 -4.53 19.21 15.28
CA PHE A 154 -3.07 19.21 15.12
C PHE A 154 -2.57 19.64 13.73
N VAL A 155 -3.46 19.72 12.76
CA VAL A 155 -3.19 20.29 11.43
C VAL A 155 -4.13 21.44 11.15
N LYS A 156 -3.70 22.39 10.32
CA LYS A 156 -4.49 23.57 9.95
C LYS A 156 -4.29 23.91 8.47
N GLU A 157 -5.17 24.75 7.93
CA GLU A 157 -5.05 25.30 6.58
C GLU A 157 -3.64 25.87 6.33
N GLY A 158 -3.08 25.57 5.16
CA GLY A 158 -1.71 25.91 4.74
C GLY A 158 -0.63 24.91 5.19
N ASP A 159 -0.93 23.96 6.08
CA ASP A 159 0.05 22.93 6.46
C ASP A 159 0.31 21.95 5.30
N LEU A 160 1.59 21.67 5.06
CA LEU A 160 2.04 20.64 4.10
C LEU A 160 2.15 19.29 4.79
N VAL A 161 1.53 18.27 4.20
CA VAL A 161 1.35 16.96 4.83
C VAL A 161 1.58 15.80 3.85
N SER A 162 2.17 14.72 4.36
CA SER A 162 2.12 13.39 3.75
C SER A 162 0.90 12.62 4.25
N VAL A 163 0.25 11.88 3.36
CA VAL A 163 -0.87 10.99 3.69
C VAL A 163 -0.39 9.54 3.58
N PRO A 164 -0.34 8.78 4.68
CA PRO A 164 -0.20 7.33 4.63
C PRO A 164 -1.28 6.71 3.74
N PHE A 165 -0.92 5.76 2.86
CA PHE A 165 -1.91 5.12 2.00
C PHE A 165 -2.98 4.36 2.81
N ASN A 166 -2.64 3.90 4.02
CA ASN A 166 -3.61 3.28 4.92
C ASN A 166 -4.56 4.33 5.47
N ILE A 167 -5.86 4.07 5.37
CA ILE A 167 -6.86 4.84 6.10
C ILE A 167 -7.03 4.20 7.47
N ALA A 168 -6.61 4.86 8.55
CA ALA A 168 -6.71 4.34 9.90
C ALA A 168 -7.53 5.26 10.81
N CYS A 169 -8.29 4.70 11.75
CA CYS A 169 -9.20 5.50 12.59
C CYS A 169 -8.56 6.04 13.88
N GLY A 170 -7.39 5.54 14.27
CA GLY A 170 -6.76 5.88 15.56
C GLY A 170 -7.51 5.40 16.81
N ARG A 171 -8.63 4.68 16.64
CA ARG A 171 -9.62 4.44 17.70
C ARG A 171 -9.87 2.95 18.01
N CYS A 172 -9.66 2.06 17.04
CA CYS A 172 -9.82 0.60 17.20
C CYS A 172 -8.62 -0.06 17.89
N ARG A 173 -8.71 -1.36 18.19
CA ARG A 173 -7.61 -2.12 18.83
C ARG A 173 -6.36 -2.07 17.97
N ASN A 174 -6.50 -2.43 16.70
CA ASN A 174 -5.36 -2.50 15.77
C ASN A 174 -4.66 -1.14 15.61
N CYS A 175 -5.40 -0.04 15.53
CA CYS A 175 -4.78 1.30 15.50
C CYS A 175 -4.02 1.64 16.79
N LYS A 176 -4.58 1.30 17.96
CA LYS A 176 -3.93 1.53 19.27
C LYS A 176 -2.69 0.68 19.46
N GLU A 177 -2.64 -0.50 18.83
CA GLU A 177 -1.49 -1.40 18.79
C GLU A 177 -0.54 -1.12 17.60
N ARG A 178 -0.76 -0.03 16.85
CA ARG A 178 0.03 0.42 15.68
C ARG A 178 -0.01 -0.51 14.45
N HIS A 179 -0.99 -1.40 14.37
CA HIS A 179 -1.33 -2.20 13.20
C HIS A 179 -2.26 -1.41 12.25
N THR A 180 -1.81 -0.25 11.76
CA THR A 180 -2.65 0.70 11.02
C THR A 180 -3.08 0.20 9.64
N GLY A 181 -2.30 -0.69 9.01
CA GLY A 181 -2.64 -1.34 7.74
C GLY A 181 -3.87 -2.25 7.79
N VAL A 182 -4.32 -2.62 8.99
CA VAL A 182 -5.47 -3.52 9.22
C VAL A 182 -6.48 -2.89 10.19
N CYS A 183 -6.77 -1.60 10.04
CA CYS A 183 -7.77 -0.90 10.87
C CYS A 183 -9.16 -1.55 10.77
N GLU A 184 -9.84 -1.73 11.91
CA GLU A 184 -11.10 -2.50 12.01
C GLU A 184 -12.37 -1.68 11.67
N ASN A 185 -12.27 -0.34 11.56
CA ASN A 185 -13.46 0.55 11.54
C ASN A 185 -13.69 1.30 10.22
N VAL A 186 -12.79 1.17 9.27
CA VAL A 186 -12.68 2.05 8.08
C VAL A 186 -13.16 1.37 6.80
N ASN A 187 -13.36 0.06 6.86
CA ASN A 187 -13.85 -0.78 5.78
C ASN A 187 -14.87 -1.75 6.39
N ARG A 188 -16.04 -1.88 5.75
CA ARG A 188 -17.15 -2.70 6.27
C ARG A 188 -17.02 -4.17 5.91
N GLU A 189 -16.19 -4.49 4.92
CA GLU A 189 -16.07 -5.84 4.36
C GLU A 189 -14.95 -6.64 5.04
N ARG A 190 -13.86 -5.95 5.43
CA ARG A 190 -12.69 -6.56 6.10
C ARG A 190 -11.85 -5.49 6.81
N PRO A 191 -10.94 -5.87 7.72
CA PRO A 191 -9.96 -4.94 8.28
C PRO A 191 -9.01 -4.38 7.22
N GLY A 192 -8.62 -3.12 7.37
CA GLY A 192 -7.76 -2.40 6.43
C GLY A 192 -8.55 -1.58 5.40
N ALA A 193 -8.03 -0.41 5.06
CA ALA A 193 -8.57 0.46 4.03
C ALA A 193 -7.44 1.30 3.42
N ALA A 194 -7.67 1.77 2.19
CA ALA A 194 -6.77 2.57 1.40
C ALA A 194 -7.57 3.39 0.39
N TYR A 195 -7.00 4.50 -0.07
CA TYR A 195 -7.61 5.38 -1.06
C TYR A 195 -7.60 4.72 -2.45
N GLY A 196 -8.69 4.82 -3.21
CA GLY A 196 -8.73 4.40 -4.62
C GLY A 196 -8.28 2.95 -4.87
N TYR A 197 -8.55 2.04 -3.93
CA TYR A 197 -8.02 0.68 -3.92
C TYR A 197 -9.16 -0.36 -3.81
N VAL A 198 -9.03 -1.46 -4.56
CA VAL A 198 -9.95 -2.61 -4.52
C VAL A 198 -10.06 -3.24 -3.11
N ASP A 199 -11.25 -3.70 -2.72
CA ASP A 199 -11.52 -4.37 -1.43
C ASP A 199 -11.17 -3.55 -0.16
N MET A 200 -10.89 -2.25 -0.30
CA MET A 200 -10.32 -1.38 0.73
C MET A 200 -11.28 -0.28 1.22
N GLY A 201 -12.58 -0.55 1.17
CA GLY A 201 -13.61 0.28 1.81
C GLY A 201 -14.23 1.39 0.96
N GLY A 202 -13.97 1.41 -0.35
CA GLY A 202 -14.64 2.32 -1.30
C GLY A 202 -14.21 3.79 -1.20
N TRP A 203 -13.06 4.07 -0.61
CA TRP A 203 -12.58 5.44 -0.47
C TRP A 203 -12.08 6.01 -1.80
N HIS A 204 -12.42 7.26 -2.10
CA HIS A 204 -11.93 7.93 -3.30
C HIS A 204 -10.40 8.01 -3.31
N GLY A 205 -9.84 7.80 -4.49
CA GLY A 205 -8.41 7.89 -4.74
C GLY A 205 -7.93 9.34 -4.82
N GLY A 206 -6.63 9.53 -4.61
CA GLY A 206 -5.97 10.82 -4.58
C GLY A 206 -5.11 11.13 -5.79
N GLN A 207 -5.17 10.37 -6.89
CA GLN A 207 -4.68 10.85 -8.19
C GLN A 207 -5.65 11.89 -8.75
N ALA A 208 -5.74 13.03 -8.07
CA ALA A 208 -6.69 14.08 -8.32
C ALA A 208 -6.14 15.43 -7.88
N ARG A 209 -6.82 16.53 -8.22
CA ARG A 209 -6.47 17.87 -7.75
C ARG A 209 -6.74 18.08 -6.27
N TYR A 210 -7.80 17.48 -5.77
CA TYR A 210 -8.20 17.56 -4.36
C TYR A 210 -8.56 16.18 -3.82
N ALA A 211 -8.23 15.94 -2.55
CA ALA A 211 -8.52 14.68 -1.86
C ALA A 211 -9.06 14.93 -0.45
N VAL A 212 -9.94 14.04 0.02
CA VAL A 212 -10.43 14.05 1.40
C VAL A 212 -9.66 13.02 2.22
N VAL A 213 -9.16 13.43 3.38
CA VAL A 213 -8.45 12.57 4.34
C VAL A 213 -9.25 12.48 5.63
N PRO A 214 -9.82 11.31 5.99
CA PRO A 214 -10.48 11.14 7.26
C PRO A 214 -9.46 10.97 8.41
N TYR A 215 -9.87 11.35 9.62
CA TYR A 215 -9.07 11.19 10.84
C TYR A 215 -7.70 11.90 10.70
N ALA A 216 -7.75 13.15 10.26
CA ALA A 216 -6.61 13.97 9.87
C ALA A 216 -5.52 13.99 10.96
N ASP A 217 -5.91 14.23 12.21
CA ASP A 217 -5.00 14.25 13.37
C ASP A 217 -4.26 12.94 13.62
N PHE A 218 -4.83 11.81 13.20
CA PHE A 218 -4.18 10.52 13.33
C PHE A 218 -3.32 10.21 12.12
N ASN A 219 -3.86 10.37 10.91
CA ASN A 219 -3.19 9.89 9.69
C ASN A 219 -2.13 10.87 9.16
N LEU A 220 -2.38 12.17 9.17
CA LEU A 220 -1.53 13.13 8.48
C LEU A 220 -0.18 13.30 9.18
N LEU A 221 0.90 13.18 8.40
CA LEU A 221 2.24 13.56 8.82
C LEU A 221 2.55 14.96 8.30
N LYS A 222 2.51 15.95 9.20
CA LYS A 222 2.95 17.31 8.90
C LYS A 222 4.44 17.38 8.65
N PHE A 223 4.84 18.01 7.55
CA PHE A 223 6.24 18.31 7.30
C PHE A 223 6.71 19.49 8.15
N PRO A 224 7.85 19.38 8.84
CA PRO A 224 8.45 20.50 9.54
C PRO A 224 9.21 21.40 8.56
N GLY A 225 9.26 22.70 8.84
CA GLY A 225 9.98 23.67 8.03
C GLY A 225 9.05 24.68 7.34
N ASP A 226 9.66 25.65 6.68
CA ASP A 226 8.95 26.56 5.79
C ASP A 226 8.58 25.88 4.46
N ARG A 227 7.67 26.50 3.70
CA ARG A 227 7.15 25.96 2.45
C ARG A 227 8.26 25.67 1.44
N ASP A 228 9.22 26.57 1.27
CA ASP A 228 10.24 26.46 0.23
C ASP A 228 11.14 25.25 0.48
N THR A 229 11.58 25.06 1.73
CA THR A 229 12.37 23.89 2.15
C THR A 229 11.63 22.57 1.90
N VAL A 230 10.32 22.52 2.17
CA VAL A 230 9.51 21.32 1.94
C VAL A 230 9.31 21.07 0.44
N MET A 231 9.03 22.12 -0.34
CA MET A 231 8.83 22.03 -1.78
C MET A 231 10.09 21.57 -2.51
N GLU A 232 11.28 22.02 -2.08
CA GLU A 232 12.57 21.57 -2.62
C GLU A 232 12.76 20.05 -2.50
N LYS A 233 12.35 19.48 -1.36
CA LYS A 233 12.45 18.04 -1.07
C LYS A 233 11.19 17.25 -1.45
N LEU A 234 10.20 17.90 -2.08
CA LEU A 234 8.90 17.29 -2.30
C LEU A 234 8.94 16.00 -3.14
N PRO A 235 9.79 15.85 -4.18
CA PRO A 235 9.92 14.58 -4.89
C PRO A 235 10.33 13.40 -3.98
N ASP A 236 11.22 13.63 -3.01
CA ASP A 236 11.61 12.61 -2.02
C ASP A 236 10.50 12.37 -1.00
N LEU A 237 9.92 13.46 -0.48
CA LEU A 237 8.84 13.40 0.51
C LEU A 237 7.57 12.74 -0.05
N ALA A 238 7.32 12.84 -1.35
CA ALA A 238 6.21 12.20 -2.04
C ALA A 238 6.27 10.66 -1.97
N MET A 239 7.44 10.08 -1.66
CA MET A 239 7.61 8.63 -1.48
C MET A 239 7.22 8.15 -0.07
N LEU A 240 6.96 9.06 0.87
CA LEU A 240 6.60 8.74 2.27
C LEU A 240 5.16 8.27 2.46
N SER A 241 4.30 8.50 1.48
CA SER A 241 2.90 8.10 1.51
C SER A 241 2.74 6.57 1.42
N ASP A 242 3.66 5.90 0.73
CA ASP A 242 3.64 4.44 0.55
C ASP A 242 5.05 3.85 0.34
N ILE A 243 5.61 3.99 -0.87
CA ILE A 243 6.63 3.03 -1.33
C ILE A 243 7.90 3.00 -0.49
N PHE A 244 8.31 4.14 0.10
CA PHE A 244 9.51 4.17 0.92
C PHE A 244 9.28 3.51 2.29
N PRO A 245 8.23 3.86 3.05
CA PRO A 245 7.79 3.06 4.19
C PRO A 245 7.58 1.58 3.86
N THR A 246 6.99 1.24 2.72
CA THR A 246 6.70 -0.14 2.32
C THR A 246 7.98 -0.94 2.04
N GLY A 247 8.91 -0.39 1.28
CA GLY A 247 10.24 -0.99 1.10
C GLY A 247 11.02 -1.10 2.41
N TYR A 248 10.95 -0.09 3.27
CA TYR A 248 11.57 -0.11 4.60
C TYR A 248 10.94 -1.16 5.50
N HIS A 249 9.61 -1.30 5.49
CA HIS A 249 8.90 -2.33 6.24
C HIS A 249 9.36 -3.72 5.81
N GLY A 250 9.47 -3.97 4.50
CA GLY A 250 9.98 -5.24 3.98
C GLY A 250 11.39 -5.55 4.48
N ALA A 251 12.32 -4.60 4.33
CA ALA A 251 13.71 -4.76 4.79
C ALA A 251 13.82 -4.93 6.31
N TYR A 252 13.18 -4.06 7.07
CA TYR A 252 13.22 -4.07 8.54
C TYR A 252 12.61 -5.36 9.11
N THR A 253 11.48 -5.82 8.56
CA THR A 253 10.84 -7.05 9.04
C THR A 253 11.57 -8.31 8.60
N ALA A 254 12.27 -8.29 7.45
CA ALA A 254 13.19 -9.36 7.08
C ALA A 254 14.44 -9.45 8.00
N GLY A 255 14.63 -8.48 8.90
CA GLY A 255 15.75 -8.47 9.83
C GLY A 255 17.01 -7.80 9.29
N VAL A 256 16.91 -7.00 8.22
CA VAL A 256 18.05 -6.24 7.70
C VAL A 256 18.56 -5.27 8.77
N THR A 257 19.85 -5.32 9.02
CA THR A 257 20.54 -4.45 9.98
C THR A 257 21.97 -4.17 9.52
N THR A 258 22.73 -3.48 10.36
CA THR A 258 24.13 -3.17 10.07
C THR A 258 24.93 -4.43 9.82
N GLY A 259 25.54 -4.54 8.63
CA GLY A 259 26.36 -5.67 8.22
C GLY A 259 25.62 -6.81 7.53
N SER A 260 24.29 -6.78 7.42
CA SER A 260 23.52 -7.85 6.76
C SER A 260 23.83 -7.94 5.26
N THR A 261 23.77 -9.15 4.70
CA THR A 261 23.59 -9.35 3.26
C THR A 261 22.10 -9.49 2.94
N ALA A 262 21.60 -8.74 1.95
CA ALA A 262 20.18 -8.71 1.63
C ALA A 262 19.91 -9.02 0.15
N TYR A 263 18.89 -9.83 -0.12
CA TYR A 263 18.35 -10.02 -1.47
C TYR A 263 16.95 -9.38 -1.59
N VAL A 264 16.75 -8.58 -2.64
CA VAL A 264 15.45 -7.96 -2.95
C VAL A 264 14.97 -8.51 -4.30
N ALA A 265 13.85 -9.24 -4.29
CA ALA A 265 13.18 -9.67 -5.50
C ALA A 265 12.31 -8.53 -6.04
N GLY A 266 12.56 -8.12 -7.28
CA GLY A 266 11.89 -7.02 -7.95
C GLY A 266 12.68 -5.71 -7.86
N ALA A 267 12.83 -5.05 -9.01
CA ALA A 267 13.45 -3.74 -9.18
C ALA A 267 12.44 -2.69 -9.67
N GLY A 268 11.14 -2.92 -9.45
CA GLY A 268 10.13 -1.86 -9.55
C GLY A 268 10.32 -0.80 -8.44
N PRO A 269 9.49 0.26 -8.39
CA PRO A 269 9.66 1.34 -7.42
C PRO A 269 9.72 0.88 -5.96
N VAL A 270 8.88 -0.08 -5.54
CA VAL A 270 8.93 -0.65 -4.18
C VAL A 270 10.22 -1.42 -3.93
N GLY A 271 10.70 -2.18 -4.91
CA GLY A 271 11.96 -2.91 -4.83
C GLY A 271 13.18 -1.99 -4.72
N LEU A 272 13.23 -0.92 -5.52
CA LEU A 272 14.29 0.09 -5.43
C LEU A 272 14.22 0.88 -4.11
N ALA A 273 13.01 1.14 -3.62
CA ALA A 273 12.82 1.74 -2.30
C ALA A 273 13.24 0.80 -1.16
N CYS A 274 12.99 -0.51 -1.30
CA CYS A 274 13.45 -1.53 -0.38
C CYS A 274 14.98 -1.63 -0.36
N ALA A 275 15.61 -1.69 -1.53
CA ALA A 275 17.06 -1.69 -1.66
C ALA A 275 17.69 -0.43 -1.03
N THR A 276 17.06 0.74 -1.25
CA THR A 276 17.43 2.01 -0.59
C THR A 276 17.30 1.90 0.94
N ALA A 277 16.23 1.28 1.44
CA ALA A 277 16.03 1.06 2.86
C ALA A 277 17.05 0.09 3.47
N CYS A 278 17.43 -0.98 2.75
CA CYS A 278 18.50 -1.90 3.17
C CYS A 278 19.83 -1.16 3.37
N LEU A 279 20.20 -0.29 2.42
CA LEU A 279 21.39 0.56 2.55
C LEU A 279 21.28 1.52 3.74
N LEU A 280 20.11 2.14 3.94
CA LEU A 280 19.87 3.06 5.07
C LEU A 280 19.94 2.34 6.44
N LEU A 281 19.51 1.08 6.51
CA LEU A 281 19.61 0.21 7.69
C LEU A 281 21.05 -0.28 7.96
N GLY A 282 21.96 -0.09 7.00
CA GLY A 282 23.39 -0.41 7.12
C GLY A 282 23.78 -1.79 6.56
N ALA A 283 22.98 -2.37 5.66
CA ALA A 283 23.35 -3.62 4.99
C ALA A 283 24.75 -3.50 4.34
N ALA A 284 25.55 -4.57 4.44
CA ALA A 284 26.87 -4.63 3.83
C ALA A 284 26.79 -4.82 2.31
N VAL A 285 25.85 -5.66 1.85
CA VAL A 285 25.60 -5.93 0.42
C VAL A 285 24.10 -6.03 0.21
N VAL A 286 23.61 -5.38 -0.84
CA VAL A 286 22.22 -5.46 -1.30
C VAL A 286 22.23 -5.94 -2.74
N ILE A 287 21.59 -7.09 -2.98
CA ILE A 287 21.46 -7.72 -4.29
C ILE A 287 20.02 -7.57 -4.75
N VAL A 288 19.79 -7.02 -5.95
CA VAL A 288 18.46 -6.85 -6.53
C VAL A 288 18.27 -7.77 -7.73
N GLY A 289 17.25 -8.62 -7.71
CA GLY A 289 16.90 -9.51 -8.83
C GLY A 289 15.69 -9.02 -9.60
N ASP A 290 15.78 -8.93 -10.93
CA ASP A 290 14.66 -8.58 -11.82
C ASP A 290 14.94 -9.16 -13.23
N MET A 291 13.97 -9.08 -14.14
CA MET A 291 14.13 -9.43 -15.56
C MET A 291 14.37 -8.19 -16.44
N ASN A 292 14.20 -6.98 -15.88
CA ASN A 292 14.27 -5.73 -16.62
C ASN A 292 15.61 -5.02 -16.37
N GLU A 293 16.47 -5.03 -17.39
CA GLU A 293 17.81 -4.47 -17.29
C GLU A 293 17.85 -2.96 -17.01
N GLN A 294 16.86 -2.18 -17.45
CA GLN A 294 16.82 -0.74 -17.12
C GLN A 294 16.58 -0.52 -15.62
N ARG A 295 15.74 -1.36 -15.01
CA ARG A 295 15.48 -1.33 -13.56
C ARG A 295 16.69 -1.83 -12.77
N LEU A 296 17.38 -2.86 -13.25
CA LEU A 296 18.63 -3.32 -12.66
C LEU A 296 19.73 -2.26 -12.76
N ALA A 297 19.86 -1.59 -13.91
CA ALA A 297 20.79 -0.49 -14.09
C ALA A 297 20.55 0.64 -13.08
N GLN A 298 19.29 0.95 -12.78
CA GLN A 298 18.93 1.91 -11.74
C GLN A 298 19.40 1.46 -10.35
N ALA A 299 19.20 0.18 -9.98
CA ALA A 299 19.69 -0.36 -8.71
C ALA A 299 21.23 -0.25 -8.58
N ARG A 300 21.97 -0.59 -9.64
CA ARG A 300 23.44 -0.41 -9.68
C ARG A 300 23.85 1.05 -9.52
N GLY A 301 23.06 1.97 -10.07
CA GLY A 301 23.31 3.41 -10.02
C GLY A 301 23.40 4.00 -8.61
N PHE A 302 22.88 3.33 -7.58
CA PHE A 302 23.00 3.75 -6.18
C PHE A 302 23.70 2.73 -5.28
N GLY A 303 24.42 1.76 -5.85
CA GLY A 303 25.36 0.90 -5.12
C GLY A 303 24.86 -0.49 -4.77
N CYS A 304 23.80 -0.98 -5.44
CA CYS A 304 23.39 -2.38 -5.31
C CYS A 304 24.07 -3.28 -6.34
N GLU A 305 24.26 -4.55 -5.96
CA GLU A 305 24.54 -5.63 -6.89
C GLU A 305 23.23 -6.09 -7.56
N THR A 306 23.33 -6.72 -8.74
CA THR A 306 22.13 -7.12 -9.49
C THR A 306 22.25 -8.48 -10.14
N ILE A 307 21.12 -9.19 -10.22
CA ILE A 307 21.01 -10.47 -10.92
C ILE A 307 19.91 -10.36 -11.98
N ASP A 308 20.25 -10.63 -13.24
CA ASP A 308 19.28 -10.76 -14.33
C ASP A 308 18.64 -12.15 -14.32
N LEU A 309 17.40 -12.20 -13.83
CA LEU A 309 16.62 -13.43 -13.70
C LEU A 309 16.11 -13.96 -15.04
N SER A 310 16.23 -13.19 -16.14
CA SER A 310 15.92 -13.67 -17.49
C SER A 310 17.02 -14.57 -18.05
N GLN A 311 18.25 -14.43 -17.56
CA GLN A 311 19.42 -15.22 -17.99
C GLN A 311 19.69 -16.39 -17.04
N HIS A 312 19.42 -16.21 -15.74
CA HIS A 312 19.79 -17.16 -14.71
C HIS A 312 18.56 -17.76 -14.01
N GLY A 313 18.50 -19.09 -13.97
CA GLY A 313 17.48 -19.84 -13.23
C GLY A 313 17.91 -20.29 -11.83
N ASP A 314 19.21 -20.22 -11.53
CA ASP A 314 19.77 -20.57 -10.22
C ASP A 314 20.28 -19.29 -9.53
N VAL A 315 19.40 -18.70 -8.71
CA VAL A 315 19.70 -17.46 -8.00
C VAL A 315 20.75 -17.68 -6.92
N GLY A 316 20.77 -18.85 -6.26
CA GLY A 316 21.77 -19.19 -5.25
C GLY A 316 23.19 -19.18 -5.81
N ALA A 317 23.38 -19.79 -6.99
CA ALA A 317 24.68 -19.78 -7.67
C ALA A 317 25.15 -18.35 -8.03
N GLN A 318 24.23 -17.45 -8.41
CA GLN A 318 24.56 -16.05 -8.69
C GLN A 318 24.91 -15.28 -7.41
N ILE A 319 24.19 -15.52 -6.32
CA ILE A 319 24.51 -14.96 -5.00
C ILE A 319 25.89 -15.44 -4.53
N GLU A 320 26.24 -16.71 -4.76
CA GLU A 320 27.55 -17.26 -4.42
C GLU A 320 28.70 -16.57 -5.19
N GLN A 321 28.50 -16.18 -6.45
CA GLN A 321 29.51 -15.40 -7.18
C GLN A 321 29.76 -14.02 -6.55
N ILE A 322 28.75 -13.43 -5.93
CA ILE A 322 28.82 -12.09 -5.33
C ILE A 322 29.36 -12.16 -3.89
N LEU A 323 28.84 -13.10 -3.09
CA LEU A 323 29.09 -13.17 -1.64
C LEU A 323 30.09 -14.25 -1.23
N GLY A 324 30.42 -15.19 -2.13
CA GLY A 324 31.18 -16.40 -1.81
C GLY A 324 30.37 -17.49 -1.09
N VAL A 325 29.08 -17.26 -0.85
CA VAL A 325 28.10 -18.22 -0.29
C VAL A 325 26.76 -18.08 -1.02
N PRO A 326 25.97 -19.15 -1.19
CA PRO A 326 24.75 -19.12 -2.00
C PRO A 326 23.52 -18.57 -1.26
N GLU A 327 23.70 -17.97 -0.07
CA GLU A 327 22.61 -17.52 0.80
C GLU A 327 22.83 -16.09 1.31
N VAL A 328 21.73 -15.41 1.67
CA VAL A 328 21.70 -14.07 2.30
C VAL A 328 21.12 -14.12 3.71
N ASP A 329 21.43 -13.12 4.53
CA ASP A 329 20.85 -13.00 5.88
C ASP A 329 19.34 -12.72 5.87
N ALA A 330 18.90 -11.89 4.91
CA ALA A 330 17.53 -11.41 4.81
C ALA A 330 17.10 -11.32 3.34
N ALA A 331 15.87 -11.73 3.05
CA ALA A 331 15.29 -11.61 1.72
C ALA A 331 13.97 -10.86 1.75
N VAL A 332 13.67 -10.14 0.66
CA VAL A 332 12.46 -9.34 0.55
C VAL A 332 11.76 -9.60 -0.78
N ASP A 333 10.47 -9.90 -0.74
CA ASP A 333 9.61 -10.01 -1.91
C ASP A 333 8.94 -8.66 -2.19
N CYS A 334 9.39 -7.97 -3.24
CA CYS A 334 8.78 -6.75 -3.76
C CYS A 334 8.10 -6.97 -5.12
N VAL A 335 7.64 -8.20 -5.40
CA VAL A 335 6.98 -8.59 -6.66
C VAL A 335 5.51 -8.91 -6.44
N GLY A 336 5.20 -9.89 -5.59
CA GLY A 336 3.82 -10.35 -5.38
C GLY A 336 3.29 -11.33 -6.43
N PHE A 337 1.96 -11.40 -6.54
CA PHE A 337 1.24 -12.48 -7.22
C PHE A 337 1.41 -12.54 -8.74
N GLU A 338 1.79 -11.45 -9.42
CA GLU A 338 2.09 -11.45 -10.86
C GLU A 338 3.55 -11.89 -11.16
N ALA A 339 4.21 -12.58 -10.22
CA ALA A 339 5.58 -13.05 -10.38
C ALA A 339 5.76 -13.95 -11.62
N ARG A 340 6.94 -13.89 -12.22
CA ARG A 340 7.33 -14.76 -13.35
C ARG A 340 8.32 -15.85 -12.92
N GLY A 341 8.42 -16.90 -13.72
CA GLY A 341 9.50 -17.88 -13.62
C GLY A 341 10.89 -17.26 -13.84
N GLN A 342 11.94 -18.01 -13.55
CA GLN A 342 13.34 -17.60 -13.73
C GLN A 342 14.02 -18.39 -14.85
N GLY A 343 15.13 -17.87 -15.37
CA GLY A 343 15.82 -18.38 -16.54
C GLY A 343 15.10 -18.07 -17.86
N HIS A 344 15.76 -18.39 -18.97
CA HIS A 344 15.33 -17.94 -20.31
C HIS A 344 13.88 -18.29 -20.65
N GLU A 345 13.46 -19.54 -20.41
CA GLU A 345 12.10 -19.99 -20.68
C GLU A 345 11.12 -19.61 -19.55
N GLY A 346 11.57 -19.66 -18.30
CA GLY A 346 10.73 -19.38 -17.13
C GLY A 346 10.28 -17.93 -17.08
N ALA A 347 11.15 -16.98 -17.44
CA ALA A 347 10.88 -15.55 -17.44
C ALA A 347 9.77 -15.11 -18.40
N GLN A 348 9.36 -15.99 -19.33
CA GLN A 348 8.25 -15.75 -20.25
C GLN A 348 6.88 -16.16 -19.69
N LYS A 349 6.84 -16.79 -18.52
CA LYS A 349 5.61 -17.35 -17.94
C LYS A 349 5.37 -16.81 -16.55
N GLU A 350 4.14 -16.39 -16.28
CA GLU A 350 3.69 -16.08 -14.93
C GLU A 350 3.68 -17.36 -14.09
N GLN A 351 4.26 -17.27 -12.89
CA GLN A 351 4.37 -18.33 -11.90
C GLN A 351 4.33 -17.68 -10.51
N PRO A 352 3.13 -17.52 -9.92
CA PRO A 352 2.90 -16.65 -8.75
C PRO A 352 3.69 -17.05 -7.49
N ALA A 353 4.09 -18.33 -7.38
CA ALA A 353 4.84 -18.86 -6.25
C ALA A 353 6.37 -18.75 -6.40
N THR A 354 6.89 -18.35 -7.58
CA THR A 354 8.32 -18.44 -7.88
C THR A 354 9.17 -17.64 -6.92
N VAL A 355 8.80 -16.38 -6.66
CA VAL A 355 9.58 -15.52 -5.76
C VAL A 355 9.65 -16.12 -4.35
N LEU A 356 8.51 -16.43 -3.74
CA LEU A 356 8.47 -17.04 -2.40
C LEU A 356 9.28 -18.34 -2.31
N ASN A 357 9.22 -19.19 -3.34
CA ASN A 357 10.01 -20.42 -3.40
C ASN A 357 11.52 -20.13 -3.49
N THR A 358 11.93 -19.18 -4.34
CA THR A 358 13.34 -18.75 -4.41
C THR A 358 13.80 -18.17 -3.08
N LEU A 359 13.01 -17.32 -2.42
CA LEU A 359 13.41 -16.69 -1.16
C LEU A 359 13.66 -17.73 -0.06
N MET A 360 12.84 -18.78 0.02
CA MET A 360 13.09 -19.91 0.94
C MET A 360 14.36 -20.70 0.61
N GLU A 361 14.81 -20.70 -0.65
CA GLU A 361 16.03 -21.40 -1.05
C GLU A 361 17.27 -20.58 -0.69
N ILE A 362 17.25 -19.27 -0.90
CA ILE A 362 18.43 -18.38 -0.77
C ILE A 362 18.55 -17.65 0.57
N THR A 363 17.54 -17.67 1.43
CA THR A 363 17.64 -17.03 2.76
C THR A 363 18.30 -18.00 3.72
N ARG A 364 19.37 -17.65 4.45
CA ARG A 364 20.03 -18.63 5.34
C ARG A 364 19.08 -19.20 6.41
N ALA A 365 19.48 -20.31 7.03
CA ALA A 365 18.77 -20.84 8.20
C ALA A 365 18.59 -19.78 9.30
N ALA A 366 17.38 -19.70 9.85
CA ALA A 366 16.89 -18.68 10.79
C ALA A 366 16.92 -17.23 10.26
N GLY A 367 17.02 -17.04 8.94
CA GLY A 367 16.86 -15.75 8.29
C GLY A 367 15.39 -15.34 8.13
N GLY A 368 15.17 -14.06 7.84
CA GLY A 368 13.85 -13.47 7.70
C GLY A 368 13.47 -13.20 6.25
N VAL A 369 12.18 -13.40 5.95
CA VAL A 369 11.58 -13.08 4.65
C VAL A 369 10.49 -12.03 4.84
N GLY A 370 10.76 -10.80 4.38
CA GLY A 370 9.78 -9.71 4.36
C GLY A 370 9.00 -9.71 3.05
N ILE A 371 7.66 -9.59 3.11
CA ILE A 371 6.79 -9.75 1.93
C ILE A 371 5.86 -8.53 1.80
N PRO A 372 6.38 -7.36 1.37
CA PRO A 372 5.55 -6.24 0.96
C PRO A 372 4.85 -6.45 -0.41
N GLY A 373 5.33 -7.39 -1.24
CA GLY A 373 4.68 -7.77 -2.50
C GLY A 373 3.23 -8.21 -2.29
N LEU A 374 2.34 -7.73 -3.16
CA LEU A 374 0.91 -7.98 -3.00
C LEU A 374 0.56 -9.43 -3.31
N TYR A 375 -0.19 -10.08 -2.42
CA TYR A 375 -0.88 -11.35 -2.67
C TYR A 375 -2.36 -11.18 -2.36
N VAL A 376 -3.22 -11.60 -3.28
CA VAL A 376 -4.67 -11.33 -3.24
C VAL A 376 -5.48 -12.59 -2.94
N THR A 377 -6.66 -12.40 -2.37
CA THR A 377 -7.64 -13.47 -2.15
C THR A 377 -8.43 -13.83 -3.41
N GLY A 378 -8.34 -13.00 -4.45
CA GLY A 378 -8.99 -13.20 -5.73
C GLY A 378 -8.21 -12.54 -6.87
N ASP A 379 -7.74 -13.35 -7.81
CA ASP A 379 -7.09 -12.91 -9.05
C ASP A 379 -7.85 -13.50 -10.25
N PRO A 380 -8.81 -12.77 -10.84
CA PRO A 380 -9.58 -13.27 -11.97
C PRO A 380 -8.74 -13.65 -13.20
N GLY A 381 -7.53 -13.08 -13.31
CA GLY A 381 -6.63 -13.26 -14.44
C GLY A 381 -5.58 -14.37 -14.25
N ALA A 382 -5.57 -15.05 -13.08
CA ALA A 382 -4.57 -16.08 -12.81
C ALA A 382 -4.67 -17.26 -13.79
N ALA A 383 -3.51 -17.84 -14.12
CA ALA A 383 -3.39 -18.91 -15.11
C ALA A 383 -4.04 -20.25 -14.67
N ASP A 384 -4.14 -20.50 -13.36
CA ASP A 384 -4.73 -21.73 -12.81
C ASP A 384 -5.79 -21.45 -11.73
N GLU A 385 -6.69 -22.41 -11.52
CA GLU A 385 -7.84 -22.27 -10.62
C GLU A 385 -7.46 -22.07 -9.15
N ASN A 386 -6.30 -22.56 -8.70
CA ASN A 386 -5.87 -22.34 -7.32
C ASN A 386 -5.37 -20.90 -7.15
N ALA A 387 -4.56 -20.41 -8.09
CA ALA A 387 -4.04 -19.05 -8.07
C ALA A 387 -5.17 -18.01 -8.13
N LYS A 388 -6.28 -18.30 -8.82
CA LYS A 388 -7.47 -17.41 -8.87
C LYS A 388 -8.07 -17.11 -7.50
N VAL A 389 -7.87 -18.00 -6.52
CA VAL A 389 -8.35 -17.84 -5.13
C VAL A 389 -7.20 -17.65 -4.14
N GLY A 390 -6.02 -17.25 -4.62
CA GLY A 390 -4.84 -16.98 -3.79
C GLY A 390 -4.15 -18.22 -3.23
N GLN A 391 -4.48 -19.42 -3.72
CA GLN A 391 -3.83 -20.66 -3.31
C GLN A 391 -2.60 -20.94 -4.19
N LEU A 392 -1.41 -20.93 -3.58
CA LEU A 392 -0.14 -21.04 -4.28
C LEU A 392 0.61 -22.34 -3.95
N GLY A 393 1.35 -22.86 -4.94
CA GLY A 393 2.22 -24.03 -4.79
C GLY A 393 3.54 -23.70 -4.07
N LEU A 394 3.48 -23.48 -2.76
CA LEU A 394 4.66 -23.13 -1.95
C LEU A 394 5.43 -24.38 -1.50
N ARG A 395 6.76 -24.32 -1.57
CA ARG A 395 7.70 -25.30 -1.01
C ARG A 395 7.93 -25.06 0.49
N ILE A 396 6.86 -24.94 1.27
CA ILE A 396 6.95 -24.56 2.69
C ILE A 396 7.85 -25.48 3.54
N GLY A 397 8.02 -26.74 3.13
CA GLY A 397 8.97 -27.66 3.76
C GLY A 397 10.42 -27.17 3.72
N THR A 398 10.82 -26.43 2.68
CA THR A 398 12.15 -25.82 2.55
C THR A 398 12.36 -24.75 3.63
N GLY A 399 11.47 -23.75 3.69
CA GLY A 399 11.56 -22.69 4.71
C GLY A 399 11.42 -23.24 6.14
N TRP A 400 10.55 -24.24 6.35
CA TRP A 400 10.40 -24.91 7.64
C TRP A 400 11.70 -25.60 8.09
N ALA A 401 12.36 -26.34 7.20
CA ALA A 401 13.61 -27.02 7.51
C ALA A 401 14.74 -26.05 7.88
N LYS A 402 14.66 -24.81 7.40
CA LYS A 402 15.59 -23.72 7.67
C LYS A 402 15.17 -22.83 8.84
N SER A 403 14.01 -23.08 9.46
CA SER A 403 13.47 -22.25 10.54
C SER A 403 13.34 -20.76 10.16
N GLU A 404 13.01 -20.49 8.90
CA GLU A 404 12.75 -19.13 8.42
C GLU A 404 11.45 -18.59 9.00
N TYR A 405 11.37 -17.25 9.11
CA TYR A 405 10.15 -16.56 9.46
C TYR A 405 9.72 -15.62 8.34
N PHE A 406 8.40 -15.48 8.18
CA PHE A 406 7.79 -14.71 7.10
C PHE A 406 6.94 -13.58 7.70
N VAL A 407 7.08 -12.37 7.18
CA VAL A 407 6.25 -11.22 7.56
C VAL A 407 5.53 -10.70 6.33
N THR A 408 4.20 -10.67 6.36
CA THR A 408 3.34 -10.30 5.23
C THR A 408 2.44 -9.12 5.56
N GLY A 409 1.78 -8.60 4.53
CA GLY A 409 0.63 -7.71 4.67
C GLY A 409 0.93 -6.26 4.33
N GLN A 410 -0.11 -5.43 4.40
CA GLN A 410 -0.02 -4.01 4.09
C GLN A 410 0.90 -3.31 5.08
N CYS A 411 1.85 -2.51 4.57
CA CYS A 411 2.76 -1.73 5.39
C CYS A 411 1.99 -0.80 6.34
N PRO A 412 2.26 -0.82 7.66
CA PRO A 412 1.72 0.16 8.59
C PRO A 412 2.56 1.45 8.51
N VAL A 413 2.35 2.24 7.45
CA VAL A 413 3.19 3.40 7.06
C VAL A 413 3.49 4.35 8.22
N MET A 414 2.50 4.61 9.08
CA MET A 414 2.63 5.47 10.26
C MET A 414 3.69 5.01 11.28
N SER A 415 4.14 3.76 11.19
CA SER A 415 5.23 3.24 12.03
C SER A 415 6.61 3.74 11.60
N TYR A 416 6.75 4.23 10.36
CA TYR A 416 8.04 4.52 9.72
C TYR A 416 8.13 5.92 9.12
N ASN A 417 7.04 6.46 8.60
CA ASN A 417 7.03 7.68 7.78
C ASN A 417 7.70 8.89 8.47
N ARG A 418 7.52 9.08 9.78
CA ARG A 418 8.15 10.18 10.52
C ARG A 418 9.68 10.05 10.53
N GLN A 419 10.22 8.86 10.81
CA GLN A 419 11.67 8.65 10.86
C GLN A 419 12.28 8.76 9.47
N LEU A 420 11.61 8.22 8.45
CA LEU A 420 12.03 8.31 7.05
C LEU A 420 11.99 9.75 6.53
N MET A 421 10.98 10.53 6.91
CA MET A 421 10.94 11.97 6.66
C MET A 421 12.17 12.66 7.22
N MET A 422 12.54 12.36 8.48
CA MET A 422 13.75 12.94 9.06
C MET A 422 15.02 12.50 8.32
N ALA A 423 15.08 11.27 7.82
CA ALA A 423 16.22 10.83 7.00
C ALA A 423 16.33 11.62 5.68
N ILE A 424 15.20 11.91 5.02
CA ILE A 424 15.15 12.74 3.80
C ILE A 424 15.56 14.19 4.08
N LEU A 425 14.98 14.78 5.14
CA LEU A 425 15.23 16.19 5.49
C LEU A 425 16.68 16.47 5.88
N TYR A 426 17.39 15.47 6.41
CA TYR A 426 18.80 15.58 6.82
C TYR A 426 19.75 14.87 5.85
N ASP A 427 19.34 14.70 4.58
CA ASP A 427 20.16 14.21 3.47
C ASP A 427 20.82 12.85 3.74
N ARG A 428 20.19 12.02 4.57
CA ARG A 428 20.65 10.64 4.83
C ARG A 428 20.23 9.68 3.72
N VAL A 429 19.27 10.08 2.88
CA VAL A 429 18.75 9.29 1.77
C VAL A 429 18.23 10.21 0.66
N GLN A 430 18.39 9.79 -0.60
CA GLN A 430 17.86 10.46 -1.79
C GLN A 430 16.93 9.48 -2.52
N ILE A 431 15.74 9.28 -1.95
CA ILE A 431 14.82 8.23 -2.39
C ILE A 431 14.27 8.49 -3.79
N ALA A 432 13.93 9.73 -4.13
CA ALA A 432 13.41 10.11 -5.45
C ALA A 432 14.40 9.77 -6.56
N ARG A 433 15.69 10.09 -6.33
CA ARG A 433 16.77 9.71 -7.25
C ARG A 433 16.87 8.21 -7.39
N ASN A 434 16.87 7.48 -6.27
CA ASN A 434 17.08 6.03 -6.28
C ASN A 434 15.93 5.27 -6.96
N VAL A 435 14.68 5.73 -6.86
CA VAL A 435 13.53 5.14 -7.56
C VAL A 435 13.31 5.70 -8.97
N ASN A 436 14.21 6.57 -9.45
CA ASN A 436 14.09 7.30 -10.70
C ASN A 436 12.74 8.01 -10.86
N ALA A 437 12.42 8.87 -9.88
CA ALA A 437 11.19 9.64 -9.86
C ALA A 437 11.11 10.58 -11.08
N SER A 438 9.95 10.65 -11.70
CA SER A 438 9.67 11.51 -12.85
C SER A 438 8.34 12.22 -12.67
N VAL A 439 8.36 13.55 -12.71
CA VAL A 439 7.16 14.36 -12.55
C VAL A 439 6.46 14.52 -13.89
N ILE A 440 5.16 14.24 -13.95
CA ILE A 440 4.31 14.45 -15.12
C ILE A 440 3.02 15.19 -14.73
N PRO A 441 2.39 15.95 -15.62
CA PRO A 441 1.06 16.53 -15.38
C PRO A 441 0.01 15.44 -15.13
N LEU A 442 -1.04 15.75 -14.34
CA LEU A 442 -2.16 14.84 -14.12
C LEU A 442 -2.80 14.37 -15.43
N GLU A 443 -2.88 15.24 -16.43
CA GLU A 443 -3.40 14.96 -17.76
C GLU A 443 -2.66 13.83 -18.48
N GLN A 444 -1.39 13.57 -18.12
CA GLN A 444 -0.54 12.52 -18.70
C GLN A 444 -0.56 11.22 -17.90
N ALA A 445 -1.42 11.10 -16.90
CA ALA A 445 -1.53 9.88 -16.11
C ALA A 445 -1.79 8.64 -16.99
N PRO A 446 -2.70 8.64 -17.99
CA PRO A 446 -2.91 7.48 -18.85
C PRO A 446 -1.65 7.01 -19.58
N GLU A 447 -0.85 7.95 -20.12
CA GLU A 447 0.44 7.64 -20.73
C GLU A 447 1.42 7.08 -19.70
N GLY A 448 1.48 7.66 -18.50
CA GLY A 448 2.30 7.17 -17.39
C GLY A 448 1.95 5.73 -17.00
N TYR A 449 0.66 5.40 -16.89
CA TYR A 449 0.18 4.03 -16.66
C TYR A 449 0.60 3.07 -17.78
N ALA A 450 0.45 3.50 -19.04
CA ALA A 450 0.81 2.67 -20.19
C ALA A 450 2.33 2.42 -20.29
N GLU A 451 3.16 3.43 -19.98
CA GLU A 451 4.62 3.28 -19.91
C GLU A 451 5.04 2.38 -18.74
N PHE A 452 4.45 2.59 -17.57
CA PHE A 452 4.71 1.79 -16.38
C PHE A 452 4.35 0.31 -16.60
N ASP A 453 3.24 0.04 -17.30
CA ASP A 453 2.84 -1.31 -17.69
C ASP A 453 3.89 -2.03 -18.53
N ARG A 454 4.48 -1.32 -19.48
CA ARG A 454 5.54 -1.82 -20.39
C ARG A 454 6.89 -1.99 -19.68
N GLY A 455 6.95 -1.75 -18.37
CA GLY A 455 8.14 -1.97 -17.57
C GLY A 455 9.06 -0.76 -17.50
N ALA A 456 8.57 0.47 -17.68
CA ALA A 456 9.38 1.66 -17.46
C ALA A 456 10.11 1.58 -16.09
N ALA A 457 11.39 1.94 -16.10
CA ALA A 457 12.23 2.01 -14.90
C ALA A 457 12.10 3.38 -14.23
N ARG A 458 10.85 3.80 -13.94
CA ARG A 458 10.51 5.11 -13.39
C ARG A 458 9.46 5.00 -12.30
N LYS A 459 9.47 5.98 -11.38
CA LYS A 459 8.39 6.24 -10.45
C LYS A 459 7.68 7.54 -10.86
N TYR A 460 6.49 7.43 -11.42
CA TYR A 460 5.75 8.62 -11.85
C TYR A 460 5.13 9.34 -10.66
N ILE A 461 5.39 10.65 -10.57
CA ILE A 461 4.75 11.60 -9.67
C ILE A 461 3.83 12.48 -10.55
N LEU A 462 2.54 12.45 -10.31
CA LEU A 462 1.60 13.38 -10.94
C LEU A 462 1.64 14.71 -10.20
N ASP A 463 1.74 15.81 -10.95
CA ASP A 463 1.64 17.19 -10.46
C ASP A 463 0.30 17.80 -10.92
N PRO A 464 -0.76 17.74 -10.10
CA PRO A 464 -2.12 18.11 -10.54
C PRO A 464 -2.34 19.60 -10.75
N HIS A 465 -1.43 20.44 -10.25
CA HIS A 465 -1.55 21.91 -10.26
C HIS A 465 -0.35 22.61 -10.89
N GLY A 466 0.62 21.87 -11.44
CA GLY A 466 1.83 22.46 -12.05
C GLY A 466 2.77 23.11 -11.02
N THR A 467 2.74 22.64 -9.77
CA THR A 467 3.48 23.22 -8.63
C THR A 467 4.91 22.71 -8.47
N LEU A 468 5.21 21.52 -8.99
CA LEU A 468 6.54 20.90 -8.92
C LEU A 468 7.45 21.36 -10.07
N GLY A 469 6.85 21.91 -11.13
CA GLY A 469 7.54 22.18 -12.40
C GLY A 469 7.82 20.88 -13.15
N ALA A 470 7.75 20.91 -14.48
CA ALA A 470 8.25 19.79 -15.27
C ALA A 470 9.75 19.67 -15.00
N ALA A 471 10.20 18.56 -14.43
CA ALA A 471 11.62 18.23 -14.42
C ALA A 471 12.08 18.20 -15.89
N ALA A 472 12.96 19.15 -16.25
CA ALA A 472 13.46 19.32 -17.60
C ALA A 472 14.37 18.16 -18.02
#